data_AF-A0A8H4XTQ9-F1
#
_entry.id   AF-A0A8H4XTQ9-F1
#
_cell.length_a   1.000
_cell.length_b   1.000
_cell.length_c   1.000
_cell.angle_alpha   90.00
_cell.angle_beta   90.00
_cell.angle_gamma   90.00
#
_symmetry.space_group_name_H-M   'P 1'
#
loop_
_entity.id
_entity.type
_entity.pdbx_description
1 polymer ?
#
loop_
_entity_poly.entity_id
_entity_poly.type
_entity_poly.pdbx_seq_one_letter_code
_entity_poly.pdbx_strand_id
1 'polypeptide(L)'
;MSAATCVLIIGYSFDDTHTAQYGNPGIGFDVFWHRLVLVLTGFAAALIIQVFPVPPSASRHICKSLSNALRTLSDHYALMLSYWNQPGSNVGLVSAKTSIEVDELLSSLEGSIALLRLEFSSSPFESQSLAQVNLLCQEMNWALARLLYLSVPLPVNLQDRLTHLIGIIDHRNIGDIMAVLSMAEQAFRTGNALPEILPTP
;
A
#
# COMPACT_ATOMS: atom_id res chain seq x y z
N MET A 1 -32.39 17.52 19.55
CA MET A 1 -31.37 18.34 20.26
C MET A 1 -31.90 19.72 20.63
N SER A 2 -32.51 20.48 19.70
CA SER A 2 -33.11 21.81 19.96
C SER A 2 -34.28 21.82 20.97
N ALA A 3 -35.11 20.78 20.98
CA ALA A 3 -36.23 20.66 21.92
C ALA A 3 -35.75 20.50 23.38
N ALA A 4 -34.66 19.75 23.61
CA ALA A 4 -34.11 19.52 24.94
C ALA A 4 -33.50 20.81 25.54
N THR A 5 -32.84 21.63 24.71
CA THR A 5 -32.33 22.94 25.12
C THR A 5 -33.45 23.92 25.47
N CYS A 6 -34.55 23.94 24.71
CA CYS A 6 -35.71 24.78 25.04
C CYS A 6 -36.36 24.36 26.37
N VAL A 7 -36.52 23.06 26.62
CA VAL A 7 -37.11 22.55 27.87
C VAL A 7 -36.22 22.88 29.07
N LEU A 8 -34.90 22.80 28.93
CA LEU A 8 -33.96 23.18 29.99
C LEU A 8 -33.98 24.68 30.30
N ILE A 9 -34.11 25.54 29.27
CA ILE A 9 -34.22 27.00 29.46
C ILE A 9 -35.51 27.36 30.21
N ILE A 10 -36.63 26.72 29.85
CA ILE A 10 -37.93 26.97 30.49
C ILE A 10 -37.90 26.45 31.94
N GLY A 11 -37.33 25.27 32.18
CA GLY A 11 -37.22 24.67 33.52
C GLY A 11 -36.35 25.49 34.48
N TYR A 12 -35.21 26.02 34.00
CA TYR A 12 -34.32 26.84 34.82
C TYR A 12 -34.90 28.22 35.14
N SER A 13 -35.63 28.82 34.19
CA SER A 13 -36.31 30.12 34.37
C SER A 13 -37.46 30.03 35.38
N PHE A 14 -38.13 28.86 35.45
CA PHE A 14 -39.20 28.64 36.41
C PHE A 14 -38.69 28.43 37.84
N ASP A 15 -37.56 27.74 38.00
CA ASP A 15 -36.96 27.47 39.33
C ASP A 15 -36.40 28.74 40.00
N ASP A 16 -35.81 29.65 39.21
CA ASP A 16 -35.25 30.93 39.67
C ASP A 16 -36.32 31.90 40.23
N THR A 17 -37.59 31.74 39.82
CA THR A 17 -38.69 32.63 40.23
C THR A 17 -39.49 32.12 41.44
N HIS A 18 -39.38 30.83 41.80
CA HIS A 18 -40.26 30.21 42.81
C HIS A 18 -39.55 29.57 44.01
N THR A 19 -38.22 29.46 44.01
CA THR A 19 -37.47 28.81 45.10
C THR A 19 -36.28 29.65 45.56
N ALA A 20 -36.40 30.35 46.71
CA ALA A 20 -35.27 31.07 47.31
C ALA A 20 -34.31 30.11 48.01
N GLN A 21 -33.40 29.50 47.25
CA GLN A 21 -32.44 28.53 47.77
C GLN A 21 -31.16 29.22 48.28
N TYR A 22 -30.84 29.00 49.55
CA TYR A 22 -29.70 29.58 50.26
C TYR A 22 -28.40 28.83 49.88
N GLY A 23 -27.67 29.39 48.93
CA GLY A 23 -26.38 28.89 48.48
C GLY A 23 -26.16 29.29 47.02
N ASN A 24 -25.50 30.41 46.79
CA ASN A 24 -25.26 30.99 45.46
C ASN A 24 -24.48 30.02 44.57
N PRO A 25 -25.11 29.32 43.60
CA PRO A 25 -24.41 28.50 42.63
C PRO A 25 -24.18 29.35 41.36
N GLY A 26 -23.79 30.62 41.51
CA GLY A 26 -23.69 31.55 40.39
C GLY A 26 -25.06 31.91 39.79
N ILE A 27 -25.14 33.10 39.21
CA ILE A 27 -26.30 33.58 38.46
C ILE A 27 -26.58 32.56 37.34
N GLY A 28 -27.82 32.13 37.11
CA GLY A 28 -28.16 31.06 36.16
C GLY A 28 -27.57 31.21 34.74
N PHE A 29 -27.26 32.44 34.34
CA PHE A 29 -26.52 32.75 33.12
C PHE A 29 -25.08 32.16 33.09
N ASP A 30 -24.37 32.16 34.21
CA ASP A 30 -22.99 31.69 34.33
C ASP A 30 -22.90 30.15 34.21
N VAL A 31 -23.82 29.43 34.86
CA VAL A 31 -23.92 27.96 34.75
C VAL A 31 -24.34 27.55 33.33
N PHE A 32 -25.26 28.29 32.71
CA PHE A 32 -25.66 28.07 31.33
C PHE A 32 -24.48 28.28 30.37
N TRP A 33 -23.71 29.36 30.57
CA TRP A 33 -22.56 29.70 29.74
C TRP A 33 -21.48 28.63 29.79
N HIS A 34 -21.10 28.15 30.98
CA HIS A 34 -20.12 27.08 31.12
C HIS A 34 -20.54 25.78 30.41
N ARG A 35 -21.83 25.40 30.49
CA ARG A 35 -22.35 24.21 29.82
C ARG A 35 -22.39 24.36 28.30
N LEU A 36 -22.75 25.55 27.80
CA LEU A 36 -22.79 25.84 26.36
C LEU A 36 -21.39 25.80 25.74
N VAL A 37 -20.40 26.41 26.40
CA VAL A 37 -19.00 26.39 25.95
C VAL A 37 -18.48 24.96 25.89
N LEU A 38 -18.73 24.15 26.92
CA LEU A 38 -18.28 22.76 26.95
C LEU A 38 -18.85 21.92 25.79
N VAL A 39 -20.13 22.12 25.46
CA VAL A 39 -20.78 21.44 24.32
C VAL A 39 -20.23 21.91 22.99
N LEU A 40 -20.01 23.22 22.80
CA LEU A 40 -19.42 23.74 21.57
C LEU A 40 -17.98 23.26 21.36
N THR A 41 -17.16 23.22 22.42
CA THR A 41 -15.80 22.69 22.33
C THR A 41 -15.80 21.18 22.05
N GLY A 42 -16.68 20.41 22.71
CA GLY A 42 -16.84 18.98 22.44
C GLY A 42 -17.31 18.70 21.00
N PHE A 43 -18.25 19.50 20.50
CA PHE A 43 -18.71 19.43 19.11
C PHE A 43 -17.62 19.81 18.11
N ALA A 44 -16.83 20.86 18.39
CA ALA A 44 -15.71 21.25 17.55
C ALA A 44 -14.64 20.15 17.50
N ALA A 45 -14.29 19.54 18.63
CA ALA A 45 -13.36 18.41 18.69
C ALA A 45 -13.90 17.19 17.92
N ALA A 46 -15.19 16.87 18.08
CA ALA A 46 -15.83 15.79 17.34
C ALA A 46 -15.88 16.07 15.82
N LEU A 47 -16.12 17.32 15.42
CA LEU A 47 -16.05 17.75 14.03
C LEU A 47 -14.65 17.59 13.46
N ILE A 48 -13.61 18.00 14.19
CA ILE A 48 -12.21 17.81 13.76
C ILE A 48 -11.94 16.32 13.53
N ILE A 49 -12.30 15.45 14.48
CA ILE A 49 -12.07 14.00 14.35
C ILE A 49 -12.90 13.39 13.20
N GLN A 50 -14.13 13.85 12.97
CA GLN A 50 -14.97 13.36 11.87
C GLN A 50 -14.54 13.89 10.50
N VAL A 51 -14.02 15.12 10.41
CA VAL A 51 -13.52 15.73 9.17
C VAL A 51 -12.16 15.18 8.79
N PHE A 52 -11.36 14.74 9.76
CA PHE A 52 -10.11 14.01 9.55
C PHE A 52 -10.29 12.52 9.93
N PRO A 53 -11.13 11.75 9.21
CA PRO A 53 -11.08 10.31 9.37
C PRO A 53 -9.69 9.85 8.97
N VAL A 54 -9.04 9.08 9.84
CA VAL A 54 -7.72 8.50 9.53
C VAL A 54 -7.90 7.68 8.25
N PRO A 55 -7.28 8.09 7.12
CA PRO A 55 -7.52 7.42 5.86
C PRO A 55 -7.08 5.96 5.97
N PRO A 56 -7.82 5.01 5.36
CA PRO A 56 -7.35 3.65 5.22
C PRO A 56 -5.98 3.70 4.53
N SER A 57 -4.93 3.24 5.22
CA SER A 57 -3.54 3.52 4.86
C SER A 57 -3.27 3.21 3.39
N ALA A 58 -3.06 4.25 2.56
CA ALA A 58 -2.78 4.07 1.14
C ALA A 58 -1.49 3.23 0.95
N SER A 59 -0.58 3.29 1.93
CA SER A 59 0.62 2.46 1.99
C SER A 59 0.29 0.96 1.92
N ARG A 60 -0.79 0.51 2.56
CA ARG A 60 -1.22 -0.90 2.54
C ARG A 60 -1.74 -1.31 1.16
N HIS A 61 -2.46 -0.42 0.48
CA HIS A 61 -2.91 -0.65 -0.88
C HIS A 61 -1.72 -0.75 -1.84
N ILE A 62 -0.76 0.18 -1.74
CA ILE A 62 0.47 0.19 -2.54
C ILE A 62 1.27 -1.09 -2.31
N CYS A 63 1.51 -1.47 -1.04
CA CYS A 63 2.24 -2.70 -0.72
C CYS A 63 1.54 -3.94 -1.32
N LYS A 64 0.21 -4.01 -1.25
CA LYS A 64 -0.55 -5.10 -1.86
C LYS A 64 -0.45 -5.12 -3.39
N SER A 65 -0.47 -3.95 -4.01
CA SER A 65 -0.32 -3.83 -5.47
C SER A 65 1.10 -4.21 -5.92
N LEU A 66 2.12 -3.76 -5.19
CA LEU A 66 3.51 -4.13 -5.44
C LEU A 66 3.76 -5.63 -5.24
N SER A 67 3.16 -6.24 -4.21
CA SER A 67 3.17 -7.69 -4.01
C SER A 67 2.56 -8.43 -5.22
N ASN A 68 1.42 -7.95 -5.74
CA ASN A 68 0.86 -8.51 -6.96
C ASN A 68 1.79 -8.34 -8.17
N ALA A 69 2.46 -7.19 -8.30
CA ALA A 69 3.42 -6.92 -9.37
C ALA A 69 4.62 -7.89 -9.32
N LEU A 70 5.17 -8.13 -8.12
CA LEU A 70 6.25 -9.11 -7.92
C LEU A 70 5.81 -10.52 -8.30
N ARG A 71 4.59 -10.93 -7.95
CA ARG A 71 4.05 -12.23 -8.34
C ARG A 71 3.94 -12.36 -9.85
N THR A 72 3.39 -11.36 -10.53
CA THR A 72 3.30 -11.35 -12.00
C THR A 72 4.68 -11.32 -12.67
N LEU A 73 5.67 -10.66 -12.07
CA LEU A 73 7.06 -10.67 -12.53
C LEU A 73 7.72 -12.04 -12.37
N SER A 74 7.46 -12.71 -11.25
CA SER A 74 7.89 -14.10 -11.01
C SER A 74 7.30 -15.04 -12.07
N ASP A 75 6.01 -14.88 -12.37
CA ASP A 75 5.34 -15.64 -13.44
C ASP A 75 5.95 -15.30 -14.82
N HIS A 76 6.22 -14.03 -15.10
CA HIS A 76 6.88 -13.61 -16.35
C HIS A 76 8.27 -14.25 -16.49
N TYR A 77 9.06 -14.28 -15.42
CA TYR A 77 10.36 -14.95 -15.40
C TYR A 77 10.22 -16.46 -15.67
N ALA A 78 9.25 -17.13 -15.04
CA ALA A 78 8.99 -18.55 -15.27
C ALA A 78 8.53 -18.84 -16.72
N LEU A 79 7.75 -17.94 -17.32
CA LEU A 79 7.35 -18.04 -18.73
C LEU A 79 8.54 -17.85 -19.67
N MET A 80 9.42 -16.90 -19.39
CA MET A 80 10.65 -16.68 -20.16
C MET A 80 11.56 -17.93 -20.11
N LEU A 81 11.73 -18.51 -18.92
CA LEU A 81 12.45 -19.75 -18.74
C LEU A 81 11.82 -20.91 -19.52
N SER A 82 10.49 -21.00 -19.50
CA SER A 82 9.74 -22.01 -20.25
C SER A 82 9.93 -21.87 -21.76
N TYR A 83 10.00 -20.64 -22.26
CA TYR A 83 10.30 -20.35 -23.67
C TYR A 83 11.70 -20.83 -24.06
N TRP A 84 12.71 -20.60 -23.23
CA TRP A 84 14.08 -21.06 -23.51
C TRP A 84 14.26 -22.56 -23.38
N ASN A 85 13.48 -23.23 -22.53
CA ASN A 85 13.50 -24.68 -22.45
C ASN A 85 12.80 -25.34 -23.67
N GLN A 86 11.86 -24.64 -24.31
CA GLN A 86 11.09 -25.14 -25.45
C GLN A 86 10.89 -24.06 -26.53
N PRO A 87 11.92 -23.81 -27.38
CA PRO A 87 11.84 -22.80 -28.43
C PRO A 87 10.81 -23.23 -29.49
N GLY A 88 9.71 -22.47 -29.61
CA GLY A 88 8.65 -22.73 -30.60
C GLY A 88 7.21 -22.69 -30.05
N SER A 89 7.05 -22.52 -28.74
CA SER A 89 5.73 -22.35 -28.11
C SER A 89 5.24 -20.89 -28.18
N ASN A 90 3.92 -20.67 -28.18
CA ASN A 90 3.29 -19.33 -28.11
C ASN A 90 3.56 -18.58 -26.80
N VAL A 91 4.44 -19.11 -25.94
CA VAL A 91 4.79 -18.58 -24.62
C VAL A 91 5.44 -17.19 -24.71
N GLY A 92 6.19 -16.92 -25.78
CA GLY A 92 6.79 -15.60 -25.99
C GLY A 92 5.76 -14.47 -26.14
N LEU A 93 4.61 -14.73 -26.78
CA LEU A 93 3.54 -13.74 -26.94
C LEU A 93 2.84 -13.47 -25.60
N VAL A 94 2.64 -14.52 -24.79
CA VAL A 94 2.08 -14.39 -23.44
C VAL A 94 3.00 -13.57 -22.55
N SER A 95 4.31 -13.85 -22.58
CA SER A 95 5.32 -13.11 -21.82
C SER A 95 5.39 -11.63 -22.26
N ALA A 96 5.32 -11.32 -23.54
CA ALA A 96 5.26 -9.93 -24.02
C ALA A 96 4.01 -9.20 -23.50
N LYS A 97 2.84 -9.85 -23.49
CA LYS A 97 1.60 -9.26 -22.95
C LYS A 97 1.69 -9.02 -21.44
N THR A 98 2.21 -9.97 -20.68
CA THR A 98 2.35 -9.80 -19.22
C THR A 98 3.33 -8.68 -18.89
N SER A 99 4.38 -8.46 -19.69
CA SER A 99 5.29 -7.33 -19.47
C SER A 99 4.59 -5.98 -19.60
N ILE A 100 3.70 -5.82 -20.58
CA ILE A 100 2.93 -4.58 -20.78
C ILE A 100 1.99 -4.34 -19.60
N GLU A 101 1.28 -5.39 -19.16
CA GLU A 101 0.38 -5.32 -18.00
C GLU A 101 1.11 -4.95 -16.71
N VAL A 102 2.29 -5.54 -16.48
CA VAL A 102 3.14 -5.20 -15.34
C VAL A 102 3.63 -3.76 -15.41
N ASP A 103 4.03 -3.29 -16.59
CA ASP A 103 4.51 -1.92 -16.79
C ASP A 103 3.40 -0.88 -16.51
N GLU A 104 2.19 -1.13 -17.00
CA GLU A 104 1.02 -0.28 -16.76
C GLU A 104 0.67 -0.22 -15.26
N LEU A 105 0.69 -1.38 -14.59
CA LEU A 105 0.46 -1.45 -13.15
C LEU A 105 1.53 -0.65 -12.37
N LEU A 106 2.82 -0.84 -12.67
CA LEU A 106 3.93 -0.16 -11.99
C LEU A 106 3.93 1.35 -12.25
N SER A 107 3.57 1.79 -13.46
CA SER A 107 3.41 3.20 -13.81
C SER A 107 2.23 3.84 -13.06
N SER A 108 1.11 3.14 -12.93
CA SER A 108 -0.06 3.65 -12.18
C SER A 108 0.23 3.89 -10.68
N LEU A 109 1.18 3.14 -10.13
CA LEU A 109 1.60 3.24 -8.73
C LEU A 109 2.46 4.48 -8.46
N GLU A 110 3.19 5.00 -9.45
CA GLU A 110 4.14 6.09 -9.27
C GLU A 110 3.48 7.36 -8.72
N GLY A 111 2.32 7.73 -9.28
CA GLY A 111 1.52 8.84 -8.78
C GLY A 111 0.98 8.60 -7.36
N SER A 112 0.58 7.37 -7.06
CA SER A 112 0.07 6.99 -5.74
C SER A 112 1.17 7.00 -4.67
N ILE A 113 2.39 6.59 -5.01
CA ILE A 113 3.57 6.61 -4.13
C ILE A 113 4.01 8.04 -3.82
N ALA A 114 3.93 8.95 -4.81
CA ALA A 114 4.25 10.35 -4.62
C ALA A 114 3.28 11.03 -3.63
N LEU A 115 1.99 10.70 -3.70
CA LEU A 115 0.98 11.19 -2.75
C LEU A 115 1.17 10.63 -1.34
N LEU A 116 1.74 9.43 -1.20
CA LEU A 116 2.04 8.82 0.10
C LEU A 116 2.97 9.66 0.98
N ARG A 117 3.84 10.48 0.37
CA ARG A 117 4.73 11.39 1.11
C ARG A 117 3.97 12.41 1.97
N LEU A 118 2.71 12.68 1.63
CA LEU A 118 1.84 13.58 2.38
C LEU A 118 1.05 12.87 3.49
N GLU A 119 1.05 11.54 3.53
CA GLU A 119 0.39 10.77 4.59
C GLU A 119 1.28 10.67 5.83
N PHE A 120 0.71 10.98 6.99
CA PHE A 120 1.29 10.60 8.29
C PHE A 120 1.08 9.09 8.51
N SER A 121 1.84 8.27 7.78
CA SER A 121 1.75 6.81 7.90
C SER A 121 2.64 6.30 9.02
N SER A 122 2.08 5.48 9.93
CA SER A 122 2.84 4.68 10.90
C SER A 122 3.33 3.34 10.32
N SER A 123 3.24 3.19 8.99
CA SER A 123 3.69 1.98 8.30
C SER A 123 5.23 1.86 8.34
N PRO A 124 5.78 0.65 8.47
CA PRO A 124 7.22 0.43 8.39
C PRO A 124 7.82 0.72 7.00
N PHE A 125 6.98 0.85 5.96
CA PHE A 125 7.41 1.14 4.60
C PHE A 125 7.28 2.63 4.29
N GLU A 126 8.41 3.30 4.15
CA GLU A 126 8.49 4.71 3.77
C GLU A 126 8.22 4.88 2.26
N SER A 127 7.62 6.01 1.87
CA SER A 127 7.39 6.38 0.46
C SER A 127 8.66 6.23 -0.40
N GLN A 128 9.84 6.61 0.11
CA GLN A 128 11.11 6.46 -0.60
C GLN A 128 11.45 5.00 -0.88
N SER A 129 11.30 4.12 0.11
CA SER A 129 11.57 2.69 -0.04
C SER A 129 10.62 2.04 -1.05
N LEU A 130 9.34 2.41 -1.04
CA LEU A 130 8.34 1.93 -2.00
C LEU A 130 8.63 2.42 -3.42
N ALA A 131 9.06 3.68 -3.58
CA ALA A 131 9.49 4.21 -4.86
C ALA A 131 10.69 3.45 -5.42
N GLN A 132 11.69 3.17 -4.58
CA GLN A 132 12.87 2.41 -4.99
C GLN A 132 12.52 0.98 -5.42
N VAL A 133 11.63 0.31 -4.70
CA VAL A 133 11.20 -1.04 -5.08
C VAL A 133 10.39 -1.01 -6.38
N ASN A 134 9.54 0.01 -6.58
CA ASN A 134 8.82 0.18 -7.84
C ASN A 134 9.78 0.32 -9.03
N LEU A 135 10.83 1.13 -8.88
CA LEU A 135 11.89 1.28 -9.89
C LEU A 135 12.62 -0.03 -10.18
N LEU A 136 12.98 -0.79 -9.14
CA LEU A 136 13.61 -2.10 -9.31
C LEU A 136 12.69 -3.09 -10.05
N CYS A 137 11.39 -3.06 -9.77
CA CYS A 137 10.41 -3.89 -10.47
C CYS A 137 10.28 -3.49 -11.96
N GLN A 138 10.30 -2.20 -12.27
CA GLN A 138 10.28 -1.69 -13.65
C GLN A 138 11.55 -2.09 -14.40
N GLU A 139 12.72 -1.93 -13.78
CA GLU A 139 14.00 -2.33 -14.38
C GLU A 139 14.05 -3.84 -14.64
N MET A 140 13.56 -4.65 -13.70
CA MET A 140 13.47 -6.09 -13.87
C MET A 140 12.51 -6.48 -14.99
N ASN A 141 11.32 -5.86 -15.05
CA ASN A 141 10.35 -6.08 -16.13
C ASN A 141 10.98 -5.78 -17.50
N TRP A 142 11.62 -4.62 -17.62
CA TRP A 142 12.26 -4.18 -18.86
C TRP A 142 13.42 -5.09 -19.27
N ALA A 143 14.25 -5.49 -18.32
CA ALA A 143 15.37 -6.40 -18.58
C ALA A 143 14.87 -7.76 -19.09
N LEU A 144 13.83 -8.32 -18.49
CA LEU A 144 13.21 -9.59 -18.92
C LEU A 144 12.58 -9.46 -20.30
N ALA A 145 11.80 -8.40 -20.54
CA ALA A 145 11.18 -8.15 -21.84
C ALA A 145 12.21 -7.94 -22.95
N ARG A 146 13.27 -7.18 -22.67
CA ARG A 146 14.36 -6.93 -23.61
C ARG A 146 15.13 -8.22 -23.91
N LEU A 147 15.40 -9.02 -22.90
CA LEU A 147 16.08 -10.31 -23.04
C LEU A 147 15.25 -11.27 -23.90
N LEU A 148 13.94 -11.36 -23.66
CA LEU A 148 13.03 -12.11 -24.51
C LEU A 148 13.06 -11.59 -25.95
N TYR A 149 12.87 -10.28 -26.15
CA TYR A 149 12.87 -9.65 -27.47
C TYR A 149 14.16 -9.93 -28.27
N LEU A 150 15.32 -9.85 -27.61
CA LEU A 150 16.61 -10.15 -28.22
C LEU A 150 16.81 -11.65 -28.48
N SER A 151 16.17 -12.52 -27.70
CA SER A 151 16.26 -13.97 -27.88
C SER A 151 15.43 -14.46 -29.07
N VAL A 152 14.26 -13.87 -29.35
CA VAL A 152 13.37 -14.30 -30.45
C VAL A 152 14.05 -14.40 -31.83
N PRO A 153 14.82 -13.40 -32.31
CA PRO A 153 15.45 -13.47 -33.63
C PRO A 153 16.70 -14.36 -33.66
N LEU A 154 17.18 -14.83 -32.50
CA LEU A 154 18.44 -15.56 -32.39
C LEU A 154 18.27 -17.02 -32.85
N PRO A 155 19.17 -17.59 -33.66
CA PRO A 155 19.08 -19.01 -34.04
C PRO A 155 19.23 -19.92 -32.83
N VAL A 156 18.53 -21.06 -32.83
CA VAL A 156 18.43 -22.02 -31.71
C VAL A 156 19.80 -22.41 -31.15
N ASN A 157 20.79 -22.68 -32.02
CA ASN A 157 22.16 -23.03 -31.59
C ASN A 157 22.84 -21.94 -30.74
N LEU A 158 22.54 -20.67 -30.98
CA LEU A 158 23.05 -19.54 -30.19
C LEU A 158 22.22 -19.30 -28.94
N GLN A 159 20.91 -19.54 -28.99
CA GLN A 159 20.05 -19.52 -27.79
C GLN A 159 20.52 -20.57 -26.78
N ASP A 160 20.78 -21.81 -27.22
CA ASP A 160 21.27 -22.88 -26.34
C ASP A 160 22.59 -22.50 -25.67
N ARG A 161 23.55 -21.95 -26.44
CA ARG A 161 24.82 -21.48 -25.91
C ARG A 161 24.66 -20.32 -24.93
N LEU A 162 23.84 -19.32 -25.28
CA LEU A 162 23.56 -18.18 -24.42
C LEU A 162 22.97 -18.65 -23.09
N THR A 163 22.06 -19.62 -23.14
CA THR A 163 21.37 -20.10 -21.95
C THR A 163 22.29 -20.89 -21.03
N HIS A 164 23.18 -21.70 -21.61
CA HIS A 164 24.26 -22.36 -20.86
C HIS A 164 25.28 -21.37 -20.27
N LEU A 165 25.60 -20.28 -20.98
CA LEU A 165 26.56 -19.27 -20.50
C LEU A 165 25.99 -18.41 -19.35
N ILE A 166 24.70 -18.06 -19.42
CA ILE A 166 24.05 -17.25 -18.37
C ILE A 166 23.75 -18.11 -17.14
N GLY A 167 23.64 -19.44 -17.28
CA GLY A 167 23.31 -20.34 -16.17
C GLY A 167 21.88 -20.13 -15.63
N ILE A 168 21.02 -19.49 -16.41
CA ILE A 168 19.65 -19.13 -16.04
C ILE A 168 18.69 -20.33 -16.07
N ILE A 169 19.05 -21.41 -16.78
CA ILE A 169 18.36 -22.71 -16.74
C ILE A 169 18.80 -23.58 -15.55
N ASP A 170 19.86 -23.22 -14.83
CA ASP A 170 20.29 -24.01 -13.67
C ASP A 170 19.21 -23.99 -12.58
N HIS A 171 18.77 -25.18 -12.14
CA HIS A 171 17.69 -25.35 -11.18
C HIS A 171 17.99 -24.66 -9.85
N ARG A 172 19.27 -24.59 -9.47
CA ARG A 172 19.70 -23.87 -8.27
C ARG A 172 19.46 -22.37 -8.42
N ASN A 173 19.90 -21.78 -9.53
CA ASN A 173 19.79 -20.36 -9.78
C ASN A 173 18.32 -19.93 -9.93
N ILE A 174 17.50 -20.76 -10.57
CA ILE A 174 16.03 -20.57 -10.65
C ILE A 174 15.43 -20.57 -9.24
N GLY A 175 15.79 -21.55 -8.41
CA GLY A 175 15.30 -21.68 -7.04
C GLY A 175 15.67 -20.47 -6.19
N ASP A 176 16.91 -20.00 -6.28
CA ASP A 176 17.41 -18.84 -5.53
C ASP A 176 16.68 -17.55 -5.95
N ILE A 177 16.51 -17.31 -7.26
CA ILE A 177 15.79 -16.14 -7.78
C ILE A 177 14.31 -16.16 -7.36
N MET A 178 13.65 -17.32 -7.47
CA MET A 178 12.25 -17.48 -7.06
C MET A 178 12.04 -17.35 -5.56
N ALA A 179 12.99 -17.85 -4.76
CA ALA A 179 12.96 -17.68 -3.31
C ALA A 179 13.03 -16.20 -2.93
N VAL A 180 13.96 -15.44 -3.52
CA VAL A 180 14.09 -13.99 -3.26
C VAL A 180 12.83 -13.23 -3.66
N LEU A 181 12.29 -13.50 -4.85
CA LEU A 181 11.06 -12.86 -5.33
C LEU A 181 9.84 -13.19 -4.44
N SER A 182 9.70 -14.45 -4.03
CA SER A 182 8.61 -14.89 -3.15
C SER A 182 8.75 -14.32 -1.73
N MET A 183 9.98 -14.22 -1.21
CA MET A 183 10.25 -13.58 0.08
C MET A 183 9.89 -12.09 0.05
N ALA A 184 10.26 -11.38 -1.01
CA ALA A 184 9.90 -9.98 -1.20
C ALA A 184 8.38 -9.79 -1.37
N GLU A 185 7.73 -10.63 -2.19
CA GLU A 185 6.26 -10.66 -2.35
C GLU A 185 5.57 -10.78 -0.98
N GLN A 186 6.02 -11.74 -0.16
CA GLN A 186 5.42 -12.04 1.14
C GLN A 186 5.68 -10.92 2.17
N ALA A 187 6.85 -10.29 2.12
CA ALA A 187 7.16 -9.13 2.97
C ALA A 187 6.19 -7.98 2.70
N PHE A 188 5.92 -7.65 1.43
CA PHE A 188 4.93 -6.62 1.07
C PHE A 188 3.49 -7.03 1.39
N ARG A 189 3.16 -8.32 1.25
CA ARG A 189 1.81 -8.82 1.53
C ARG A 189 1.46 -8.81 3.01
N THR A 190 2.41 -9.17 3.86
CA THR A 190 2.22 -9.30 5.31
C THR A 190 2.58 -8.03 6.06
N GLY A 191 3.46 -7.20 5.51
CA GLY A 191 4.01 -6.02 6.15
C GLY A 191 5.04 -6.33 7.23
N ASN A 192 5.48 -7.59 7.34
CA ASN A 192 6.46 -8.04 8.32
C ASN A 192 7.89 -7.93 7.77
N ALA A 193 8.87 -7.92 8.68
CA ALA A 193 10.27 -8.02 8.31
C ALA A 193 10.54 -9.31 7.51
N LEU A 194 11.55 -9.27 6.64
CA LEU A 194 11.99 -10.46 5.90
C LEU A 194 12.40 -11.56 6.89
N PRO A 195 12.16 -12.84 6.55
CA PRO A 195 12.61 -13.93 7.39
C PRO A 195 14.14 -13.88 7.52
N GLU A 196 14.64 -14.08 8.73
CA GLU A 196 16.06 -14.02 9.04
C GLU A 196 16.79 -15.15 8.30
N ILE A 197 17.62 -14.78 7.33
CA ILE A 197 18.49 -15.73 6.63
C ILE A 197 19.68 -15.97 7.57
N LEU A 198 19.65 -17.09 8.28
CA LEU A 198 20.79 -17.51 9.08
C LEU A 198 22.00 -17.72 8.13
N PRO A 199 23.18 -17.16 8.44
CA PRO A 199 24.38 -17.44 7.66
C PRO A 199 24.62 -18.94 7.71
N THR A 200 24.45 -19.63 6.58
CA THR A 200 24.79 -21.04 6.47
C THR A 200 26.32 -21.17 6.59
N PRO A 201 26.82 -22.12 7.40
CA PRO A 201 28.26 -22.36 7.57
C PRO A 201 28.95 -22.84 6.28
#